data_AF-A0A536WSQ3-F1
#
_entry.id   AF-A0A536WSQ3-F1
#
_cell.length_a   1.000
_cell.length_b   1.000
_cell.length_c   1.000
_cell.angle_alpha   90.00
_cell.angle_beta   90.00
_cell.angle_gamma   90.00
#
_symmetry.space_group_name_H-M   'P 1'
#
loop_
_entity.id
_entity.type
_entity.pdbx_description
1 polymer ?
#
loop_
_entity_poly.entity_id
_entity_poly.type
_entity_poly.pdbx_seq_one_letter_code
_entity_poly.pdbx_strand_id
1 'polypeptide(L)' 'MTRAADTVRIGSGAGFAGDRLEPALLLAERGNLDYLALECLAE' A
#
# COMPACT_ATOMS: atom_id res chain seq x y z
N MET A 1 19.23 -0.91 3.41
CA MET A 1 19.30 -2.36 3.14
C MET A 1 18.43 -2.65 1.93
N THR A 2 18.96 -2.51 0.72
CA THR A 2 18.24 -2.91 -0.50
C THR A 2 18.84 -4.25 -0.90
N ARG A 3 18.13 -5.35 -0.62
CA ARG A 3 18.54 -6.66 -1.15
C ARG A 3 18.36 -6.61 -2.66
N ALA A 4 19.35 -7.09 -3.40
CA ALA A 4 19.21 -7.39 -4.80
C ALA A 4 18.03 -8.37 -4.98
N ALA A 5 17.01 -7.99 -5.75
CA ALA A 5 15.90 -8.85 -6.12
C ALA A 5 15.23 -8.34 -7.40
N ASP A 6 15.05 -9.23 -8.37
CA ASP A 6 14.56 -8.97 -9.73
C ASP A 6 13.08 -8.53 -9.82
N THR A 7 12.42 -8.17 -8.71
CA THR A 7 11.02 -7.70 -8.71
C THR A 7 10.75 -6.85 -7.47
N VAL A 8 10.11 -5.69 -7.67
CA VAL A 8 9.60 -4.82 -6.61
C VAL A 8 8.07 -4.88 -6.61
N ARG A 9 7.45 -5.07 -5.46
CA ARG A 9 5.99 -5.14 -5.30
C ARG A 9 5.48 -3.87 -4.62
N ILE A 10 4.64 -3.15 -5.35
CA ILE A 10 4.04 -1.89 -4.90
C ILE A 10 2.53 -2.07 -4.88
N GLY A 11 1.91 -1.81 -3.73
CA GLY A 11 0.45 -1.71 -3.60
C GLY A 11 0.01 -0.26 -3.47
N SER A 12 -1.27 -0.02 -3.74
CA SER A 12 -1.91 1.29 -3.58
C SER A 12 -3.22 1.14 -2.82
N GLY A 13 -3.50 2.06 -1.89
CA GLY A 13 -4.73 2.08 -1.09
C GLY A 13 -5.11 3.47 -0.63
N ALA A 14 -6.33 3.62 -0.10
CA ALA A 14 -6.80 4.88 0.47
C ALA A 14 -6.29 5.07 1.91
N GLY A 15 -5.82 6.29 2.22
CA GLY A 15 -5.34 6.65 3.56
C GLY A 15 -6.38 7.35 4.45
N PHE A 16 -7.54 7.70 3.89
CA PHE A 16 -8.55 8.50 4.57
C PHE A 16 -9.75 7.67 5.05
N ALA A 17 -10.26 8.00 6.25
CA ALA A 17 -11.30 7.25 6.95
C ALA A 17 -12.68 7.26 6.27
N GLY A 18 -12.90 8.16 5.30
CA GLY A 18 -14.13 8.22 4.49
C GLY A 18 -14.12 7.30 3.27
N ASP A 19 -12.99 6.68 2.94
CA ASP A 19 -12.83 5.85 1.75
C ASP A 19 -12.43 4.41 2.14
N ARG A 20 -12.20 3.54 1.14
CA ARG A 20 -11.90 2.11 1.30
C ARG A 20 -10.57 1.82 2.02
N LEU A 21 -10.46 2.16 3.30
CA LEU A 21 -9.30 1.93 4.17
C LEU A 21 -9.08 0.43 4.43
N GLU A 22 -10.15 -0.35 4.58
CA GLU A 22 -10.07 -1.80 4.84
C GLU A 22 -9.24 -2.55 3.77
N PRO A 23 -9.40 -2.30 2.46
CA PRO A 23 -8.48 -2.82 1.44
C PRO A 23 -7.01 -2.41 1.62
N ALA A 24 -6.73 -1.17 2.01
CA ALA A 24 -5.36 -0.72 2.24
C ALA A 24 -4.72 -1.45 3.43
N LEU A 25 -5.51 -1.70 4.49
CA LEU A 25 -5.11 -2.51 5.63
C LEU A 25 -4.83 -3.96 5.22
N LEU A 26 -5.69 -4.56 4.41
CA LEU A 26 -5.49 -5.93 3.91
C LEU A 26 -4.20 -6.05 3.08
N LEU A 27 -3.88 -5.05 2.26
CA LEU A 27 -2.63 -4.99 1.50
C LEU A 27 -1.41 -4.83 2.42
N ALA A 28 -1.50 -4.00 3.45
CA ALA A 28 -0.44 -3.83 4.45
C ALA A 28 -0.18 -5.13 5.24
N GLU A 29 -1.24 -5.83 5.64
CA GLU A 29 -1.14 -7.06 6.43
C GLU A 29 -0.73 -8.29 5.61
N ARG A 30 -1.22 -8.41 4.37
CA ARG A 30 -1.17 -9.67 3.60
C ARG A 30 -0.62 -9.54 2.18
N GLY A 31 -0.37 -8.32 1.69
CA GLY A 31 -0.03 -8.06 0.29
C GLY A 31 1.39 -8.44 -0.11
N ASN A 32 2.29 -8.76 0.84
CA ASN A 32 3.69 -9.06 0.59
C ASN A 32 4.37 -7.99 -0.31
N LEU A 33 4.15 -6.73 0.08
CA LEU A 33 4.58 -5.53 -0.64
C LEU A 33 5.89 -5.01 -0.06
N ASP A 34 6.75 -4.49 -0.92
CA ASP A 34 7.92 -3.72 -0.51
C ASP A 34 7.51 -2.28 -0.15
N TYR A 35 6.50 -1.76 -0.84
CA TYR A 35 5.97 -0.41 -0.64
C TYR A 35 4.45 -0.39 -0.76
N LEU A 36 3.80 0.40 0.10
CA LEU A 36 2.38 0.72 0.02
C LEU A 36 2.23 2.23 -0.16
N ALA A 37 1.70 2.65 -1.30
CA ALA A 37 1.33 4.03 -1.55
C ALA A 37 -0.07 4.30 -1.02
N LEU A 38 -0.21 5.31 -0.17
CA LEU A 38 -1.51 5.82 0.25
C LEU A 38 -1.81 7.06 -0.57
N GLU A 39 -2.96 7.09 -1.23
CA GLU A 39 -3.38 8.29 -1.94
C GLU A 39 -3.73 9.42 -0.95
N CYS A 40 -3.57 10.66 -1.40
CA CYS A 40 -3.96 11.86 -0.65
C CYS A 40 -5.27 12.38 -1.21
N LEU A 41 -6.41 11.92 -0.69
CA LEU A 41 -7.72 12.39 -1.13
C LEU A 41 -7.90 13.78 -0.50
N ALA A 42 -7.48 14.80 -1.23
CA ALA A 42 -7.84 16.17 -0.94
C ALA A 42 -9.14 16.47 -1.69
N GLU A 43 -10.26 15.97 -1.16
CA GLU A 43 -11.59 16.48 -1.50
C GLU A 43 -11.95 17.65 -0.57
#